data_AF-A0A536XLW3-F1
#
_entry.id   AF-A0A536XLW3-F1
#
_cell.length_a   1.000
_cell.length_b   1.000
_cell.length_c   1.000
_cell.angle_alpha   90.00
_cell.angle_beta   90.00
_cell.angle_gamma   90.00
#
_symmetry.space_group_name_H-M   'P 1'
#
loop_
_entity.id
_entity.type
_entity.pdbx_description
1 polymer ?
#
loop_
_entity_poly.entity_id
_entity_poly.type
_entity_poly.pdbx_seq_one_letter_code
_entity_poly.pdbx_strand_id
1 'polypeptide(L)'
;MRPRSRSCPSGGYAGDRIVLISLRAGSRDPSSLALLGSDFSYEPYALIVRRDDPDFRLAVNRALVGIYRSGEIDTIFERWLGALGAPGPLLHSMFYLSTLPE
;
A
#
# COMPACT_ATOMS: atom_id res chain seq x y z
N MET A 1 -6.13 -27.41 39.58
CA MET A 1 -7.06 -26.67 38.70
C MET A 1 -6.36 -25.41 38.21
N ARG A 2 -5.98 -25.33 36.93
CA ARG A 2 -5.55 -24.08 36.29
C ARG A 2 -6.77 -23.46 35.59
N PRO A 3 -7.06 -22.16 35.75
CA PRO A 3 -8.23 -21.57 35.12
C PRO A 3 -7.99 -21.51 33.61
N ARG A 4 -8.86 -22.18 32.84
CA ARG A 4 -9.04 -21.90 31.42
C ARG A 4 -9.72 -20.54 31.30
N SER A 5 -8.97 -19.49 30.99
CA SER A 5 -9.54 -18.22 30.58
C SER A 5 -9.73 -18.21 29.08
N ARG A 6 -11.00 -18.24 28.68
CA ARG A 6 -11.56 -17.94 27.35
C ARG A 6 -11.06 -16.54 26.94
N SER A 7 -10.83 -16.17 25.69
CA SER A 7 -11.47 -16.50 24.42
C SER A 7 -10.50 -16.14 23.29
N CYS A 8 -10.28 -17.02 22.31
CA CYS A 8 -9.62 -16.63 21.07
C CYS A 8 -10.70 -16.16 20.10
N PRO A 9 -10.82 -14.85 19.79
CA PRO A 9 -11.37 -14.50 18.49
C PRO A 9 -10.23 -14.75 17.50
N SER A 10 -10.03 -16.00 17.07
CA SER A 10 -9.06 -16.35 16.03
C SER A 10 -9.61 -15.92 14.67
N GLY A 11 -9.76 -14.61 14.49
CA GLY A 11 -10.11 -13.97 13.25
C GLY A 11 -9.04 -12.94 12.95
N GLY A 12 -8.32 -13.15 11.86
CA GLY A 12 -7.42 -12.15 11.28
C GLY A 12 -7.89 -11.87 9.86
N TYR A 13 -7.70 -10.64 9.38
CA TYR A 13 -7.98 -10.26 8.01
C TYR A 13 -6.67 -9.90 7.33
N ALA A 14 -6.39 -10.52 6.19
CA ALA A 14 -5.20 -10.27 5.38
C ALA A 14 -5.61 -9.52 4.11
N GLY A 15 -4.84 -8.50 3.75
CA GLY A 15 -5.06 -7.67 2.56
C GLY A 15 -4.13 -6.47 2.56
N ASP A 16 -4.32 -5.57 1.60
CA ASP A 16 -3.48 -4.39 1.44
C ASP A 16 -3.47 -3.51 2.69
N ARG A 17 -2.28 -3.09 3.11
CA ARG A 17 -2.09 -2.24 4.28
C ARG A 17 -2.98 -1.01 4.27
N ILE A 18 -3.12 -0.34 3.12
CA ILE A 18 -3.96 0.86 2.98
C ILE A 18 -5.45 0.56 3.20
N VAL A 19 -5.91 -0.59 2.71
CA VAL A 19 -7.28 -1.07 2.91
C VAL A 19 -7.49 -1.40 4.38
N LEU A 20 -6.56 -2.11 5.02
CA LEU A 20 -6.65 -2.44 6.45
C LEU A 20 -6.66 -1.19 7.34
N ILE A 21 -5.86 -0.17 6.99
CA ILE A 21 -5.87 1.11 7.68
C ILE A 21 -7.23 1.79 7.53
N SER A 22 -7.78 1.84 6.31
CA SER A 22 -9.10 2.44 6.09
C SER A 22 -10.22 1.69 6.82
N LEU A 23 -10.15 0.34 6.87
CA LEU A 23 -11.08 -0.49 7.62
C LEU A 23 -10.98 -0.22 9.13
N ARG A 24 -9.76 -0.09 9.66
CA ARG A 24 -9.54 0.29 11.06
C ARG A 24 -10.06 1.69 11.36
N ALA A 25 -9.80 2.66 10.48
CA ALA A 25 -10.24 4.04 10.62
C ALA A 25 -11.77 4.18 10.57
N GLY A 26 -12.45 3.34 9.77
CA GLY A 26 -13.91 3.29 9.67
C GLY A 26 -14.60 2.37 10.68
N SER A 27 -13.87 1.69 11.57
CA SER A 27 -14.45 0.75 12.52
C SER A 27 -15.09 1.48 13.72
N ARG A 28 -16.05 0.83 14.39
CA ARG A 28 -16.70 1.38 15.59
C ARG A 28 -15.74 1.54 16.76
N ASP A 29 -14.72 0.69 16.84
CA ASP A 29 -13.68 0.75 17.86
C ASP A 29 -12.30 0.48 17.21
N PRO A 30 -11.64 1.52 16.70
CA PRO A 30 -10.31 1.40 16.07
C PRO A 30 -9.22 0.93 17.03
N SER A 31 -9.43 1.06 18.34
CA SER A 31 -8.46 0.65 19.37
C SER A 31 -8.45 -0.87 19.59
N SER A 32 -9.56 -1.54 19.26
CA SER A 32 -9.69 -2.99 19.29
C SER A 32 -8.98 -3.71 18.13
N LEU A 33 -8.59 -2.98 17.08
CA LEU A 33 -7.93 -3.52 15.90
C LEU A 33 -6.44 -3.14 15.88
N ALA A 34 -5.58 -4.15 15.79
CA ALA A 34 -4.14 -3.98 15.66
C ALA A 34 -3.68 -4.32 14.23
N LEU A 35 -2.86 -3.46 13.65
CA LEU A 35 -2.14 -3.73 12.41
C LEU A 35 -0.77 -4.33 12.75
N LEU A 36 -0.35 -5.34 12.00
CA LEU A 36 1.00 -5.88 12.13
C LEU A 36 2.02 -4.87 11.58
N GLY A 37 3.19 -4.80 12.23
CA GLY A 37 4.24 -3.85 11.86
C GLY A 37 4.95 -4.19 10.54
N SER A 38 5.03 -5.48 10.23
CA SER A 38 5.68 -6.02 9.03
C SER A 38 4.66 -6.37 7.95
N ASP A 39 4.98 -6.05 6.70
CA ASP A 39 4.20 -6.47 5.54
C ASP A 39 4.59 -7.92 5.17
N PHE A 40 3.61 -8.77 4.85
CA PHE A 40 3.85 -10.17 4.45
C PHE A 40 4.23 -10.31 2.97
N SER A 41 3.70 -9.42 2.13
CA SER A 41 3.87 -9.42 0.69
C SER A 41 3.96 -7.99 0.19
N TYR A 42 4.64 -7.82 -0.94
CA TYR A 42 4.63 -6.58 -1.70
C TYR A 42 3.80 -6.80 -2.98
N GLU A 43 2.72 -6.04 -3.10
CA GLU A 43 1.75 -6.17 -4.18
C GLU A 43 1.79 -4.89 -5.03
N PRO A 44 2.64 -4.83 -6.08
CA PRO A 44 2.75 -3.65 -6.92
C PRO A 44 1.49 -3.47 -7.75
N TYR A 45 0.86 -2.30 -7.63
CA TYR A 45 -0.24 -1.90 -8.48
C TYR A 45 0.28 -1.40 -9.83
N ALA A 46 -0.32 -1.90 -10.92
CA ALA A 46 0.06 -1.57 -12.29
C ALA A 46 -1.14 -1.02 -13.07
N LEU A 47 -0.85 -0.15 -14.03
CA LEU A 47 -1.85 0.33 -15.00
C LEU A 47 -2.02 -0.70 -16.12
N ILE A 48 -3.25 -1.18 -16.31
CA ILE A 48 -3.59 -2.09 -17.40
C ILE A 48 -3.81 -1.26 -18.68
N VAL A 49 -3.09 -1.62 -19.74
CA VAL A 49 -3.18 -0.99 -21.05
C VAL A 49 -3.52 -2.01 -22.13
N ARG A 50 -3.97 -1.55 -23.32
CA ARG A 50 -4.19 -2.43 -24.48
C ARG A 50 -2.88 -3.14 -24.84
N ARG A 51 -2.98 -4.44 -25.17
CA ARG A 51 -1.81 -5.27 -25.49
C ARG A 51 -1.05 -4.77 -26.72
N ASP A 52 -1.77 -4.36 -27.76
CA ASP A 52 -1.19 -4.03 -29.07
C ASP A 52 -0.86 -2.52 -29.23
N ASP A 53 -0.60 -1.82 -28.12
CA ASP A 53 -0.33 -0.37 -28.09
C ASP A 53 0.98 -0.06 -27.33
N PRO A 54 2.15 -0.42 -27.90
CA PRO A 54 3.44 -0.26 -27.24
C PRO A 54 3.84 1.21 -27.06
N ASP A 55 3.42 2.10 -27.97
CA ASP A 55 3.72 3.53 -27.89
C ASP A 55 3.01 4.17 -26.71
N PHE A 56 1.74 3.82 -26.48
CA PHE A 56 1.01 4.28 -25.30
C PHE A 56 1.65 3.76 -24.01
N ARG A 57 2.02 2.47 -23.98
CA ARG A 57 2.72 1.89 -22.81
C ARG A 57 4.03 2.62 -22.51
N LEU A 58 4.81 2.95 -23.54
CA LEU A 58 6.06 3.68 -23.38
C LEU A 58 5.85 5.11 -22.90
N ALA A 59 4.82 5.81 -23.40
CA ALA A 59 4.47 7.14 -22.94
C ALA A 59 4.08 7.16 -21.46
N VAL A 60 3.24 6.20 -21.02
CA VAL A 60 2.83 6.03 -19.63
C VAL A 60 4.04 5.72 -18.74
N ASN A 61 4.89 4.78 -19.14
CA ASN A 61 6.09 4.42 -18.37
C ASN A 61 7.04 5.61 -18.20
N ARG A 62 7.27 6.41 -19.26
CA ARG A 62 8.12 7.62 -19.17
C ARG A 62 7.55 8.65 -18.20
N ALA A 63 6.23 8.85 -18.20
CA ALA A 63 5.58 9.76 -17.26
C ALA A 63 5.74 9.27 -15.81
N LEU A 64 5.50 7.98 -15.55
CA LEU A 64 5.67 7.38 -14.21
C LEU A 64 7.11 7.48 -13.71
N VAL A 65 8.09 7.18 -14.55
CA VAL A 65 9.52 7.33 -14.19
C VAL A 65 9.84 8.79 -13.86
N GLY A 66 9.28 9.76 -14.59
CA GLY A 66 9.45 11.19 -14.28
C GLY A 66 8.91 11.57 -12.90
N ILE A 67 7.73 11.07 -12.54
CA ILE A 67 7.10 11.28 -11.23
C ILE A 67 7.95 10.66 -10.11
N TYR A 68 8.42 9.42 -10.29
CA TYR A 68 9.23 8.76 -9.27
C TYR A 68 10.61 9.40 -9.09
N ARG A 69 11.27 9.83 -10.18
CA ARG A 69 12.59 10.48 -10.12
C ARG A 69 12.55 11.88 -9.52
N SER A 70 11.47 12.61 -9.73
CA SER A 70 11.32 13.97 -9.19
C SER A 70 10.93 13.99 -7.70
N GLY A 71 10.47 12.86 -7.15
CA GLY A 71 9.89 12.80 -5.81
C GLY A 71 8.46 13.35 -5.73
N GLU A 72 7.85 13.73 -6.86
CA GLU A 72 6.46 14.23 -6.90
C GLU A 72 5.47 13.17 -6.38
N ILE A 73 5.85 11.89 -6.44
CA ILE A 73 5.10 10.78 -5.86
C ILE A 73 4.74 10.99 -4.38
N ASP A 74 5.61 11.63 -3.59
CA ASP A 74 5.36 11.85 -2.16
C ASP A 74 4.23 12.88 -1.95
N THR A 75 4.19 13.92 -2.80
CA THR A 75 3.11 14.92 -2.79
C THR A 75 1.79 14.31 -3.23
N ILE A 76 1.82 13.47 -4.25
CA ILE A 76 0.64 12.72 -4.72
C ILE A 76 0.14 11.79 -3.60
N PHE A 77 1.04 11.04 -2.97
CA PHE A 77 0.70 10.13 -1.88
C PHE A 77 0.08 10.90 -0.71
N GLU A 78 0.71 11.97 -0.24
CA GLU A 78 0.22 12.76 0.89
C GLU A 78 -1.17 13.34 0.61
N ARG A 79 -1.38 13.87 -0.60
CA ARG A 79 -2.67 14.46 -0.99
C ARG A 79 -3.82 13.46 -0.93
N TRP A 80 -3.59 12.22 -1.37
CA TRP A 80 -4.67 11.23 -1.54
C TRP A 80 -4.77 10.23 -0.38
N LEU A 81 -3.64 9.90 0.24
CA LEU A 81 -3.51 8.82 1.22
C LEU A 81 -2.88 9.28 2.54
N GLY A 82 -2.37 10.51 2.66
CA GLY A 82 -1.73 11.02 3.88
C GLY A 82 -2.64 11.00 5.11
N ALA A 83 -3.96 11.16 4.93
CA ALA A 83 -4.95 11.00 6.00
C ALA A 83 -4.99 9.58 6.61
N LEU A 84 -4.51 8.57 5.88
CA LEU A 84 -4.36 7.19 6.32
C LEU A 84 -2.97 6.93 6.93
N GLY A 85 -2.10 7.94 6.99
CA GLY A 85 -0.76 7.87 7.54
C GLY A 85 0.33 7.70 6.49
N ALA A 86 1.57 7.73 6.95
CA ALA A 86 2.76 7.65 6.09
C ALA A 86 2.83 6.29 5.36
N PRO A 87 3.41 6.25 4.15
CA PRO A 87 3.65 4.99 3.45
C PRO A 87 4.53 4.08 4.30
N GLY A 88 4.26 2.78 4.26
CA GLY A 88 5.12 1.79 4.92
C GLY A 88 6.55 1.86 4.37
N PRO A 89 7.59 1.54 5.17
CA PRO A 89 8.98 1.64 4.75
C PRO A 89 9.30 0.89 3.46
N LEU A 90 8.66 -0.26 3.25
CA LEU A 90 8.80 -1.07 2.04
C LEU A 90 8.22 -0.36 0.82
N LEU A 91 6.97 0.12 0.91
CA LEU A 91 6.32 0.86 -0.17
C LEU A 91 7.09 2.12 -0.57
N HIS A 92 7.52 2.89 0.42
CA HIS A 92 8.30 4.12 0.21
C HIS A 92 9.62 3.82 -0.51
N SER A 93 10.31 2.75 -0.13
CA SER A 93 11.55 2.32 -0.79
C SER A 93 11.30 1.87 -2.24
N MET A 94 10.17 1.24 -2.51
CA MET A 94 9.81 0.79 -3.86
C MET A 94 9.56 1.94 -4.83
N PHE A 95 9.00 3.08 -4.40
CA PHE A 95 8.84 4.25 -5.27
C PHE A 95 10.17 4.67 -5.92
N TYR A 96 11.26 4.63 -5.17
CA TYR A 96 12.58 5.01 -5.67
C TYR A 96 13.26 3.88 -6.45
N LEU A 97 13.00 2.60 -6.12
CA LEU A 97 13.52 1.46 -6.88
C LEU A 97 12.83 1.30 -8.24
N SER A 98 11.56 1.70 -8.37
CA SER A 98 10.79 1.68 -9.61
C SER A 98 11.19 2.78 -10.62
N THR A 99 12.27 3.51 -10.38
CA THR A 99 12.81 4.54 -11.30
C THR A 99 13.66 3.97 -12.44
N LEU A 100 13.84 2.65 -12.48
CA LEU A 100 14.65 1.96 -13.48
C LEU A 100 13.89 1.87 -14.82
N PRO A 101 14.52 2.28 -15.93
CA PRO A 101 13.97 2.07 -17.26
C PRO A 101 14.18 0.61 -17.65
N GLU A 102 13.10 -0.11 -17.94
CA GLU A 102 13.13 -1.26 -18.86
C GLU A 102 12.95 -0.75 -20.31
#